data_AF-R6R5N2-F1
#
_entry.id   AF-R6R5N2-F1
#
_cell.length_a   1.000
_cell.length_b   1.000
_cell.length_c   1.000
_cell.angle_alpha   90.00
_cell.angle_beta   90.00
_cell.angle_gamma   90.00
#
_symmetry.space_group_name_H-M   'P 1'
#
loop_
_entity.id
_entity.type
_entity.pdbx_description
1 polymer ?
#
loop_
_entity_poly.entity_id
_entity_poly.type
_entity_poly.pdbx_seq_one_letter_code
_entity_poly.pdbx_strand_id
1 'polypeptide(L)'
;MDKNFSENIIELKGIRKCFEDGFTAVEDFNLSVKKGEFVTFLGPSGCGKTTTLRMIAGFDIPTEGQILLNGKDISKLPPNKRPINTVFQRYALFPHLNIYDNIAFGLKLKTKEVKYQNEAGETVTRYEKFTKEEIKEKVKHALEVVDLEGFEKRRISTLSGGQQQRIAIARAIVNEPEILLLDEPLGALDLKMRKEMQLELKAMHKELGITFIYVTHDQEEALTMSDKVVVMSDGMIQQIGTPEEIYNEPNTVFVADFIGESNIFDGRMTGKCKVRFCGADFDCLDDMAVGAKVDVVVRPEDVIMTSKEEGTVTGVVTSVIFKGMHYEIIVESGDNEIVIQSTRSAKVGDEIGMCLEPDGIHVILAETNHNIYEGELTKNYTVLFADGEYECDVTRLYPGSRIDENETLVDADGNEIYTAGVKVTVEVPVASVTMSDDTTAGGTCGHIISLIYKGDHYHYIVRTENEEDIHLHDEYLWNEGDYVSIIIPKDSIELSLREDN
;
A
#
# COMPACT_ATOMS: atom_id res chain seq x y z
N MET A 1 7.02 0.58 -41.41
CA MET A 1 7.76 0.25 -40.18
C MET A 1 7.38 1.30 -39.17
N ASP A 2 6.20 1.11 -38.57
CA ASP A 2 5.68 2.01 -37.54
C ASP A 2 6.44 1.74 -36.26
N LYS A 3 7.27 2.68 -35.84
CA LYS A 3 7.83 2.69 -34.50
C LYS A 3 6.69 3.07 -33.56
N ASN A 4 6.07 2.08 -32.92
CA ASN A 4 5.32 2.28 -31.67
C ASN A 4 6.30 2.90 -30.66
N PHE A 5 6.35 4.23 -30.61
CA PHE A 5 6.85 4.90 -29.41
C PHE A 5 5.85 4.58 -28.33
N SER A 6 6.25 3.76 -27.36
CA SER A 6 5.54 3.58 -26.10
C SER A 6 5.15 4.97 -25.57
N GLU A 7 3.87 5.19 -25.26
CA GLU A 7 3.41 6.41 -24.54
C GLU A 7 4.10 6.56 -23.18
N ASN A 8 4.71 5.47 -22.69
CA ASN A 8 5.31 5.40 -21.37
C ASN A 8 6.74 5.95 -21.40
N ILE A 9 7.02 6.87 -20.49
CA ILE A 9 8.34 7.43 -20.30
C ILE A 9 9.23 6.50 -19.48
N ILE A 10 8.65 5.84 -18.48
CA ILE A 10 9.33 4.87 -17.63
C ILE A 10 8.47 3.61 -17.45
N GLU A 11 9.12 2.45 -17.54
CA GLU A 11 8.53 1.14 -17.32
C GLU A 11 9.42 0.34 -16.36
N LEU A 12 8.85 -0.17 -15.27
CA LEU A 12 9.46 -1.12 -14.34
C LEU A 12 8.86 -2.50 -14.63
N LYS A 13 9.71 -3.49 -14.91
CA LYS A 13 9.30 -4.84 -15.32
C LYS A 13 9.93 -5.88 -14.41
N GLY A 14 9.08 -6.57 -13.64
CA GLY A 14 9.46 -7.62 -12.70
C GLY A 14 10.58 -7.19 -11.75
N ILE A 15 10.49 -5.97 -11.23
CA ILE A 15 11.56 -5.42 -10.38
C ILE A 15 11.54 -6.13 -9.04
N ARG A 16 12.69 -6.72 -8.69
CA ARG A 16 12.92 -7.37 -7.41
C ARG A 16 14.14 -6.77 -6.73
N LYS A 17 14.04 -6.51 -5.42
CA LYS A 17 15.17 -6.03 -4.62
C LYS A 17 15.31 -6.84 -3.33
N CYS A 18 16.34 -7.67 -3.32
CA CYS A 18 16.83 -8.39 -2.15
C CYS A 18 18.16 -7.77 -1.68
N PHE A 19 18.28 -7.55 -0.36
CA PHE A 19 19.49 -7.06 0.30
C PHE A 19 20.44 -8.21 0.68
N GLU A 20 21.67 -7.88 1.07
CA GLU A 20 22.72 -8.87 1.34
C GLU A 20 22.42 -9.79 2.53
N ASP A 21 21.57 -9.34 3.45
CA ASP A 21 21.04 -10.09 4.59
C ASP A 21 19.91 -11.06 4.23
N GLY A 22 19.48 -11.09 2.96
CA GLY A 22 18.37 -11.92 2.49
C GLY A 22 17.02 -11.20 2.49
N PHE A 23 16.91 -10.01 3.08
CA PHE A 23 15.64 -9.28 3.16
C PHE A 23 15.17 -8.81 1.79
N THR A 24 13.95 -9.18 1.42
CA THR A 24 13.31 -8.76 0.17
C THR A 24 12.46 -7.51 0.42
N ALA A 25 12.92 -6.38 -0.11
CA ALA A 25 12.25 -5.10 0.09
C ALA A 25 11.27 -4.70 -1.01
N VAL A 26 11.40 -5.32 -2.20
CA VAL A 26 10.50 -5.11 -3.34
C VAL A 26 10.39 -6.44 -4.07
N GLU A 27 9.18 -6.91 -4.32
CA GLU A 27 8.88 -8.18 -4.97
C GLU A 27 7.92 -7.94 -6.14
N ASP A 28 8.23 -8.51 -7.30
CA ASP A 28 7.47 -8.40 -8.57
C ASP A 28 6.86 -7.03 -8.90
N PHE A 29 7.66 -5.96 -8.78
CA PHE A 29 7.16 -4.61 -9.02
C PHE A 29 7.06 -4.29 -10.53
N ASN A 30 5.83 -4.13 -11.01
CA ASN A 30 5.50 -3.83 -12.40
C ASN A 30 4.72 -2.51 -12.50
N LEU A 31 5.29 -1.52 -13.21
CA LEU A 31 4.67 -0.21 -13.35
C LEU A 31 4.96 0.40 -14.71
N SER A 32 3.95 1.03 -15.31
CA SER A 32 4.10 1.86 -16.51
C SER A 32 3.61 3.28 -16.22
N VAL A 33 4.46 4.26 -16.52
CA VAL A 33 4.19 5.68 -16.28
C VAL A 33 4.23 6.43 -17.61
N LYS A 34 3.18 7.20 -17.87
CA LYS A 34 3.07 8.03 -19.08
C LYS A 34 3.88 9.31 -18.94
N LYS A 35 4.31 9.87 -20.07
CA LYS A 35 5.00 11.15 -20.07
C LYS A 35 4.09 12.26 -19.52
N GLY A 36 4.59 13.02 -18.54
CA GLY A 36 3.87 14.14 -17.93
C GLY A 36 2.81 13.73 -16.90
N GLU A 37 2.83 12.47 -16.47
CA GLU A 37 1.96 11.95 -15.41
C GLU A 37 2.55 12.29 -14.02
N PHE A 38 1.68 12.65 -13.08
CA PHE A 38 2.02 12.74 -11.66
C PHE A 38 1.66 11.41 -10.99
N VAL A 39 2.68 10.59 -10.71
CA VAL A 39 2.54 9.30 -10.05
C VAL A 39 2.96 9.39 -8.59
N THR A 40 2.14 8.91 -7.67
CA THR A 40 2.49 8.82 -6.25
C THR A 40 2.56 7.38 -5.78
N PHE A 41 3.66 7.02 -5.11
CA PHE A 41 3.78 5.79 -4.34
C PHE A 41 3.32 6.06 -2.92
N LEU A 42 2.35 5.29 -2.47
CA LEU A 42 1.69 5.42 -1.19
C LEU A 42 1.69 4.05 -0.49
N GLY A 43 1.82 4.03 0.82
CA GLY A 43 1.84 2.78 1.60
C GLY A 43 2.47 2.95 2.98
N PRO A 44 2.43 1.92 3.84
CA PRO A 44 3.01 1.96 5.18
C PRO A 44 4.52 2.19 5.20
N SER A 45 5.06 2.55 6.37
CA SER A 45 6.52 2.65 6.52
C SER A 45 7.19 1.30 6.25
N GLY A 46 8.30 1.29 5.51
CA GLY A 46 9.03 0.06 5.21
C GLY A 46 8.56 -0.75 3.99
N CYS A 47 7.41 -0.44 3.38
CA CYS A 47 6.87 -1.23 2.25
C CYS A 47 7.63 -1.11 0.90
N GLY A 48 8.83 -0.51 0.86
CA GLY A 48 9.67 -0.49 -0.35
C GLY A 48 9.53 0.74 -1.27
N LYS A 49 8.73 1.77 -0.92
CA LYS A 49 8.55 2.99 -1.74
C LYS A 49 9.86 3.72 -2.05
N THR A 50 10.61 4.11 -1.01
CA THR A 50 11.88 4.83 -1.15
C THR A 50 12.93 3.95 -1.83
N THR A 51 12.93 2.64 -1.55
CA THR A 51 13.80 1.68 -2.25
C THR A 51 13.52 1.67 -3.76
N THR A 52 12.25 1.63 -4.15
CA THR A 52 11.83 1.70 -5.55
C THR A 52 12.24 3.03 -6.20
N LEU A 53 12.01 4.15 -5.52
CA LEU A 53 12.43 5.47 -5.99
C LEU A 53 13.95 5.56 -6.20
N ARG A 54 14.74 5.02 -5.27
CA ARG A 54 16.21 4.98 -5.34
C ARG A 54 16.70 4.07 -6.46
N MET A 55 16.01 2.98 -6.77
CA MET A 55 16.30 2.16 -7.94
C MET A 55 16.04 2.91 -9.25
N ILE A 56 14.97 3.71 -9.33
CA ILE A 56 14.69 4.58 -10.50
C ILE A 56 15.76 5.67 -10.63
N ALA A 57 16.21 6.25 -9.52
CA ALA A 57 17.29 7.23 -9.49
C ALA A 57 18.69 6.63 -9.77
N GLY A 58 18.84 5.31 -9.62
CA GLY A 58 20.10 4.59 -9.77
C GLY A 58 21.02 4.60 -8.57
N PHE A 59 20.51 5.02 -7.40
CA PHE A 59 21.25 4.91 -6.14
C PHE A 59 21.31 3.47 -5.64
N ASP A 60 20.29 2.68 -5.97
CA ASP A 60 20.27 1.23 -5.74
C ASP A 60 20.11 0.50 -7.07
N ILE A 61 20.66 -0.72 -7.15
CA ILE A 61 20.56 -1.59 -8.32
C ILE A 61 19.53 -2.68 -8.01
N PRO A 62 18.54 -2.92 -8.89
CA PRO A 62 17.60 -4.02 -8.73
C PRO A 62 18.35 -5.35 -8.75
N THR A 63 17.93 -6.29 -7.91
CA THR A 63 18.48 -7.65 -7.89
C THR A 63 18.04 -8.39 -9.16
N GLU A 64 16.76 -8.22 -9.55
CA GLU A 64 16.19 -8.76 -10.79
C GLU A 64 15.24 -7.74 -11.44
N GLY A 65 14.91 -7.98 -12.71
CA GLY A 65 14.02 -7.11 -13.49
C GLY A 65 14.72 -5.99 -14.26
N GLN A 66 13.91 -5.16 -14.92
CA GLN A 66 14.38 -4.11 -15.82
C GLN A 66 13.67 -2.78 -15.60
N ILE A 67 14.43 -1.68 -15.61
CA ILE A 67 13.93 -0.30 -15.61
C ILE A 67 14.20 0.27 -16.99
N LEU A 68 13.15 0.54 -17.75
CA LEU A 68 13.23 1.10 -19.09
C LEU A 68 12.87 2.58 -19.04
N LEU A 69 13.72 3.44 -19.60
CA LEU A 69 13.43 4.85 -19.83
C LEU A 69 13.36 5.11 -21.34
N ASN A 70 12.22 5.59 -21.84
CA ASN A 70 11.96 5.76 -23.27
C ASN A 70 12.30 4.47 -24.07
N GLY A 71 11.95 3.31 -23.49
CA GLY A 71 12.24 1.98 -24.04
C GLY A 71 13.71 1.51 -23.93
N LYS A 72 14.61 2.27 -23.31
CA LYS A 72 16.03 1.89 -23.12
C LYS A 72 16.26 1.43 -21.68
N ASP A 73 16.91 0.28 -21.51
CA ASP A 73 17.28 -0.23 -20.20
C ASP A 73 18.30 0.70 -19.51
N ILE A 74 17.93 1.19 -18.33
CA ILE A 74 18.75 2.03 -17.46
C ILE A 74 19.10 1.36 -16.13
N SER A 75 18.71 0.09 -15.89
CA SER A 75 18.86 -0.60 -14.60
C SER A 75 20.26 -0.52 -14.01
N LYS A 76 21.29 -0.61 -14.87
CA LYS A 76 22.72 -0.59 -14.48
C LYS A 76 23.39 0.77 -14.63
N LEU A 77 22.65 1.80 -15.07
CA LEU A 77 23.22 3.14 -15.20
C LEU A 77 23.35 3.81 -13.83
N PRO A 78 24.50 4.43 -13.51
CA PRO A 78 24.64 5.21 -12.28
C PRO A 78 23.82 6.51 -12.36
N PRO A 79 23.53 7.16 -11.21
CA PRO A 79 22.63 8.33 -11.15
C PRO A 79 23.05 9.46 -12.07
N ASN A 80 24.35 9.76 -12.14
CA ASN A 80 24.90 10.85 -12.95
C ASN A 80 24.79 10.65 -14.47
N LYS A 81 24.40 9.46 -14.93
CA LYS A 81 24.14 9.15 -16.34
C LYS A 81 22.65 9.04 -16.67
N ARG A 82 21.76 9.16 -15.67
CA ARG A 82 20.31 9.14 -15.88
C ARG A 82 19.81 10.57 -16.10
N PRO A 83 18.92 10.81 -17.07
CA PRO A 83 18.31 12.13 -17.29
C PRO A 83 17.15 12.38 -16.30
N ILE A 84 17.38 12.05 -15.02
CA ILE A 84 16.40 12.05 -13.93
C ILE A 84 17.01 12.83 -12.78
N ASN A 85 16.22 13.70 -12.15
CA ASN A 85 16.65 14.46 -10.99
C ASN A 85 15.81 14.10 -9.76
N THR A 86 16.44 14.11 -8.58
CA THR A 86 15.81 13.72 -7.31
C THR A 86 15.87 14.87 -6.31
N VAL A 87 14.74 15.11 -5.63
CA VAL A 87 14.65 15.93 -4.43
C VAL A 87 14.48 15.00 -3.23
N PHE A 88 15.46 15.03 -2.33
CA PHE A 88 15.48 14.20 -1.13
C PHE A 88 14.71 14.84 0.03
N GLN A 89 14.26 14.02 0.99
CA GLN A 89 13.50 14.39 2.19
C GLN A 89 14.09 15.56 3.01
N ARG A 90 15.43 15.69 3.09
CA ARG A 90 16.11 16.80 3.79
C ARG A 90 16.54 17.96 2.88
N TYR A 91 16.01 18.01 1.66
CA TYR A 91 16.31 18.96 0.57
C TYR A 91 17.76 18.92 0.06
N ALA A 92 18.71 18.41 0.85
CA ALA A 92 20.14 18.29 0.56
C ALA A 92 20.76 19.55 -0.04
N LEU A 93 20.31 20.74 0.39
CA LEU A 93 20.84 22.02 -0.08
C LEU A 93 22.28 22.22 0.43
N PHE A 94 23.12 22.90 -0.35
CA PHE A 94 24.52 23.16 0.00
C PHE A 94 24.62 24.38 0.93
N PRO A 95 24.84 24.21 2.24
CA PRO A 95 24.68 25.29 3.22
C PRO A 95 25.70 26.43 3.04
N HIS A 96 26.83 26.14 2.40
CA HIS A 96 27.92 27.09 2.14
C HIS A 96 27.71 27.92 0.86
N LEU A 97 26.69 27.60 0.06
CA LEU A 97 26.36 28.30 -1.17
C LEU A 97 25.11 29.18 -0.97
N ASN A 98 25.01 30.28 -1.73
CA ASN A 98 23.78 31.08 -1.81
C ASN A 98 22.74 30.38 -2.72
N ILE A 99 21.54 30.93 -2.82
CA ILE A 99 20.45 30.36 -3.63
C ILE A 99 20.86 30.20 -5.11
N TYR A 100 21.43 31.25 -5.72
CA TYR A 100 21.89 31.20 -7.10
C TYR A 100 22.90 30.05 -7.33
N ASP A 101 23.89 29.93 -6.46
CA ASP A 101 24.95 28.94 -6.56
C ASP A 101 24.46 27.52 -6.29
N ASN A 102 23.43 27.35 -5.46
CA ASN A 102 22.75 26.07 -5.27
C ASN A 102 22.05 25.61 -6.55
N ILE A 103 21.24 26.48 -7.15
CA ILE A 103 20.48 26.17 -8.36
C ILE A 103 21.46 25.99 -9.54
N ALA A 104 22.42 26.90 -9.72
CA ALA A 104 23.38 26.87 -10.82
C ALA A 104 24.37 25.69 -10.77
N PHE A 105 24.46 24.96 -9.65
CA PHE A 105 25.51 23.95 -9.42
C PHE A 105 25.53 22.89 -10.53
N GLY A 106 24.38 22.31 -10.88
CA GLY A 106 24.27 21.30 -11.94
C GLY A 106 24.67 21.83 -13.31
N LEU A 107 24.22 23.04 -13.66
CA LEU A 107 24.53 23.68 -14.95
C LEU A 107 26.02 23.99 -15.12
N LYS A 108 26.75 24.32 -14.04
CA LYS A 108 28.21 24.57 -14.08
C LYS A 108 29.01 23.32 -14.48
N LEU A 109 28.45 22.13 -14.22
CA LEU A 109 29.06 20.83 -14.54
C LEU A 109 28.56 20.25 -15.87
N LYS A 110 27.32 20.59 -16.26
CA LYS A 110 26.67 20.09 -17.47
C LYS A 110 27.38 20.64 -18.72
N THR A 111 27.43 19.80 -19.76
CA THR A 111 27.84 20.21 -21.11
C THR A 111 26.64 20.12 -22.03
N LYS A 112 26.54 21.04 -22.98
CA LYS A 112 25.51 21.08 -24.01
C LYS A 112 26.11 20.70 -25.35
N GLU A 113 25.29 20.05 -26.17
CA GLU A 113 25.61 19.79 -27.57
C GLU A 113 25.38 21.07 -28.38
N VAL A 114 26.39 21.52 -29.12
CA VAL A 114 26.31 22.67 -30.01
C VAL A 114 26.71 22.25 -31.41
N LYS A 115 25.79 22.48 -32.34
CA LYS A 115 25.98 22.22 -33.76
C LYS A 115 26.46 23.50 -34.43
N TYR A 116 27.59 23.42 -35.12
CA TYR A 116 28.11 24.52 -35.93
C TYR A 116 28.44 24.02 -37.33
N GLN A 117 28.38 24.92 -38.31
CA GLN A 117 28.87 24.63 -39.65
C GLN A 117 30.37 24.90 -39.69
N ASN A 118 31.16 23.92 -40.13
CA ASN A 118 32.57 24.14 -40.40
C ASN A 118 32.74 24.97 -41.70
N GLU A 119 33.99 25.36 -42.01
CA GLU A 119 34.31 26.15 -43.22
C GLU A 119 33.94 25.42 -44.54
N ALA A 120 33.75 24.10 -44.49
CA ALA A 120 33.30 23.28 -45.61
C ALA A 120 31.76 23.14 -45.70
N GLY A 121 31.00 23.78 -44.79
CA GLY A 121 29.54 23.72 -44.74
C GLY A 121 28.96 22.47 -44.06
N GLU A 122 29.79 21.62 -43.47
CA GLU A 122 29.35 20.42 -42.78
C GLU A 122 28.91 20.74 -41.35
N THR A 123 27.82 20.12 -40.89
CA THR A 123 27.36 20.29 -39.51
C THR A 123 28.19 19.40 -38.58
N VAL A 124 28.98 20.04 -37.72
CA VAL A 124 29.80 19.36 -36.72
C VAL A 124 29.19 19.58 -35.34
N THR A 125 29.06 18.51 -34.57
CA THR A 125 28.61 18.52 -33.18
C THR A 125 29.81 18.65 -32.24
N ARG A 126 29.80 19.62 -31.32
CA ARG A 126 30.76 19.75 -30.22
C ARG A 126 30.04 19.88 -28.89
N TYR A 127 30.67 19.37 -27.84
CA TYR A 127 30.22 19.56 -26.47
C TYR A 127 30.94 20.76 -25.83
N GLU A 128 30.18 21.71 -25.31
CA GLU A 128 30.71 22.87 -24.59
C GLU A 128 29.97 23.11 -23.28
N LYS A 129 30.59 23.86 -22.36
CA LYS A 129 29.96 24.24 -21.09
C LYS A 129 28.97 25.38 -21.32
N PHE A 130 27.96 25.47 -20.46
CA PHE A 130 27.09 26.64 -20.43
C PHE A 130 27.89 27.92 -20.12
N THR A 131 27.57 29.00 -20.83
CA THR A 131 28.08 30.34 -20.56
C THR A 131 27.47 30.89 -19.26
N LYS A 132 28.07 31.93 -18.69
CA LYS A 132 27.54 32.53 -17.45
C LYS A 132 26.17 33.15 -17.67
N GLU A 133 25.96 33.73 -18.85
CA GLU A 133 24.73 34.36 -19.28
C GLU A 133 23.60 33.32 -19.39
N GLU A 134 23.85 32.18 -20.05
CA GLU A 134 22.88 31.08 -20.15
C GLU A 134 22.52 30.49 -18.78
N ILE A 135 23.50 30.32 -17.89
CA ILE A 135 23.25 29.85 -16.53
C ILE A 135 22.36 30.85 -15.80
N LYS A 136 22.64 32.14 -15.93
CA LYS A 136 21.87 33.19 -15.26
C LYS A 136 20.42 33.21 -15.73
N GLU A 137 20.19 33.07 -17.04
CA GLU A 137 18.83 33.01 -17.60
C GLU A 137 18.07 31.77 -17.10
N LYS A 138 18.68 30.59 -17.14
CA LYS A 138 18.04 29.36 -16.63
C LYS A 138 17.74 29.42 -15.13
N VAL A 139 18.67 29.96 -14.33
CA VAL A 139 18.43 30.14 -12.88
C VAL A 139 17.30 31.14 -12.63
N LYS A 140 17.24 32.24 -13.40
CA LYS A 140 16.14 33.21 -13.29
C LYS A 140 14.80 32.55 -13.59
N HIS A 141 14.72 31.80 -14.68
CA HIS A 141 13.50 31.09 -15.05
C HIS A 141 13.09 30.04 -13.98
N ALA A 142 14.06 29.27 -13.46
CA ALA A 142 13.77 28.32 -12.39
C ALA A 142 13.29 28.99 -11.09
N LEU A 143 13.72 30.23 -10.82
CA LEU A 143 13.22 31.02 -9.67
C LEU A 143 11.83 31.61 -9.91
N GLU A 144 11.50 31.95 -11.16
CA GLU A 144 10.15 32.38 -11.56
C GLU A 144 9.14 31.24 -11.35
N VAL A 145 9.46 30.02 -11.81
CA VAL A 145 8.59 28.84 -11.65
C VAL A 145 8.26 28.52 -10.18
N VAL A 146 9.16 28.90 -9.26
CA VAL A 146 8.97 28.64 -7.81
C VAL A 146 8.59 29.90 -7.02
N ASP A 147 8.20 31.00 -7.68
CA ASP A 147 7.89 32.33 -7.11
C ASP A 147 8.92 32.85 -6.08
N LEU A 148 10.22 32.76 -6.40
CA LEU A 148 11.30 33.26 -5.54
C LEU A 148 12.23 34.23 -6.28
N GLU A 149 11.70 35.03 -7.20
CA GLU A 149 12.50 36.05 -7.89
C GLU A 149 13.08 37.08 -6.90
N GLY A 150 14.33 37.51 -7.13
CA GLY A 150 15.01 38.47 -6.26
C GLY A 150 15.65 37.87 -5.00
N PHE A 151 15.53 36.54 -4.80
CA PHE A 151 16.15 35.85 -3.66
C PHE A 151 17.57 35.33 -3.97
N GLU A 152 18.08 35.52 -5.18
CA GLU A 152 19.29 34.85 -5.74
C GLU A 152 20.50 34.91 -4.79
N LYS A 153 20.69 36.04 -4.11
CA LYS A 153 21.87 36.30 -3.27
C LYS A 153 21.69 35.89 -1.80
N ARG A 154 20.50 35.44 -1.39
CA ARG A 154 20.23 35.05 0.00
C ARG A 154 20.94 33.75 0.36
N ARG A 155 21.19 33.57 1.66
CA ARG A 155 21.73 32.33 2.22
C ARG A 155 20.60 31.38 2.58
N ILE A 156 20.80 30.08 2.40
CA ILE A 156 19.79 29.05 2.70
C ILE A 156 19.34 29.09 4.16
N SER A 157 20.26 29.37 5.09
CA SER A 157 19.97 29.44 6.53
C SER A 157 18.97 30.54 6.93
N THR A 158 18.58 31.40 5.99
CA THR A 158 17.61 32.50 6.22
C THR A 158 16.22 32.18 5.68
N LEU A 159 16.03 30.99 5.09
CA LEU A 159 14.80 30.55 4.44
C LEU A 159 13.94 29.69 5.38
N SER A 160 12.63 29.82 5.24
CA SER A 160 11.65 28.90 5.86
C SER A 160 11.73 27.50 5.23
N GLY A 161 11.12 26.48 5.85
CA GLY A 161 11.08 25.11 5.32
C GLY A 161 10.54 25.03 3.89
N GLY A 162 9.38 25.64 3.64
CA GLY A 162 8.77 25.69 2.29
C GLY A 162 9.62 26.45 1.27
N GLN A 163 10.29 27.53 1.69
CA GLN A 163 11.25 28.22 0.81
C GLN A 163 12.45 27.34 0.46
N GLN A 164 13.00 26.59 1.43
CA GLN A 164 14.09 25.65 1.16
C GLN A 164 13.64 24.56 0.18
N GLN A 165 12.43 24.04 0.32
CA GLN A 165 11.85 23.06 -0.60
C GLN A 165 11.74 23.64 -2.02
N ARG A 166 11.17 24.84 -2.18
CA ARG A 166 11.10 25.55 -3.48
C ARG A 166 12.48 25.68 -4.13
N ILE A 167 13.51 26.03 -3.36
CA ILE A 167 14.89 26.09 -3.87
C ILE A 167 15.42 24.70 -4.27
N ALA A 168 15.06 23.64 -3.55
CA ALA A 168 15.46 22.28 -3.90
C ALA A 168 14.80 21.81 -5.21
N ILE A 169 13.52 22.14 -5.41
CA ILE A 169 12.79 21.91 -6.65
C ILE A 169 13.41 22.73 -7.78
N ALA A 170 13.64 24.04 -7.58
CA ALA A 170 14.30 24.92 -8.55
C ALA A 170 15.66 24.33 -9.00
N ARG A 171 16.47 23.84 -8.07
CA ARG A 171 17.74 23.17 -8.35
C ARG A 171 17.56 21.89 -9.16
N ALA A 172 16.48 21.15 -8.95
CA ALA A 172 16.21 19.94 -9.70
C ALA A 172 15.73 20.27 -11.14
N ILE A 173 14.80 21.21 -11.30
CA ILE A 173 14.18 21.54 -12.59
C ILE A 173 15.09 22.35 -13.52
N VAL A 174 16.06 23.10 -12.98
CA VAL A 174 16.97 23.94 -13.80
C VAL A 174 17.79 23.14 -14.81
N ASN A 175 17.97 21.83 -14.56
CA ASN A 175 18.66 20.93 -15.48
C ASN A 175 17.74 20.39 -16.59
N GLU A 176 16.47 20.79 -16.61
CA GLU A 176 15.42 20.36 -17.54
C GLU A 176 15.31 18.82 -17.61
N PRO A 177 15.03 18.15 -16.48
CA PRO A 177 14.91 16.70 -16.45
C PRO A 177 13.61 16.24 -17.14
N GLU A 178 13.61 15.01 -17.65
CA GLU A 178 12.39 14.38 -18.18
C GLU A 178 11.49 13.83 -17.07
N ILE A 179 12.10 13.46 -15.93
CA ILE A 179 11.44 12.92 -14.75
C ILE A 179 12.00 13.61 -13.50
N LEU A 180 11.10 14.07 -12.63
CA LEU A 180 11.41 14.57 -11.30
C LEU A 180 10.97 13.56 -10.23
N LEU A 181 11.91 13.10 -9.42
CA LEU A 181 11.68 12.20 -8.30
C LEU A 181 11.59 13.00 -6.99
N LEU A 182 10.57 12.77 -6.19
CA LEU A 182 10.30 13.50 -4.96
C LEU A 182 10.13 12.49 -3.79
N ASP A 183 11.08 12.48 -2.85
CA ASP A 183 11.08 11.55 -1.71
C ASP A 183 10.62 12.26 -0.43
N GLU A 184 9.36 12.05 -0.05
CA GLU A 184 8.69 12.69 1.10
C GLU A 184 9.00 14.20 1.25
N PRO A 185 8.83 15.00 0.18
CA PRO A 185 9.32 16.38 0.19
C PRO A 185 8.52 17.31 1.11
N LEU A 186 7.36 16.87 1.63
CA LEU A 186 6.46 17.64 2.48
C LEU A 186 6.45 17.20 3.95
N GLY A 187 7.12 16.09 4.30
CA GLY A 187 7.04 15.47 5.62
C GLY A 187 7.56 16.36 6.77
N ALA A 188 8.42 17.34 6.47
CA ALA A 188 8.98 18.26 7.46
C ALA A 188 8.18 19.56 7.66
N LEU A 189 7.05 19.73 6.98
CA LEU A 189 6.23 20.95 7.02
C LEU A 189 5.02 20.81 7.95
N ASP A 190 4.62 21.92 8.58
CA ASP A 190 3.35 21.99 9.30
C ASP A 190 2.15 21.91 8.35
N LEU A 191 0.96 21.60 8.89
CA LEU A 191 -0.24 21.34 8.11
C LEU A 191 -0.61 22.48 7.14
N LYS A 192 -0.48 23.74 7.56
CA LYS A 192 -0.85 24.88 6.71
C LYS A 192 0.14 25.02 5.55
N MET A 193 1.44 24.99 5.86
CA MET A 193 2.48 25.05 4.83
C MET A 193 2.40 23.85 3.88
N ARG A 194 2.07 22.66 4.40
CA ARG A 194 1.88 21.45 3.58
C ARG A 194 0.80 21.64 2.53
N LYS A 195 -0.40 22.08 2.93
CA LYS A 195 -1.52 22.31 1.99
C LYS A 195 -1.19 23.38 0.94
N GLU A 196 -0.54 24.47 1.34
CA GLU A 196 -0.06 25.50 0.40
C GLU A 196 0.93 24.90 -0.62
N MET A 197 1.93 24.14 -0.15
CA MET A 197 2.93 23.51 -1.01
C MET A 197 2.36 22.41 -1.92
N GLN A 198 1.32 21.67 -1.51
CA GLN A 198 0.65 20.69 -2.37
C GLN A 198 0.03 21.35 -3.60
N LEU A 199 -0.70 22.47 -3.40
CA LEU A 199 -1.31 23.24 -4.49
C LEU A 199 -0.24 23.78 -5.45
N GLU A 200 0.87 24.25 -4.90
CA GLU A 200 2.00 24.76 -5.67
C GLU A 200 2.71 23.65 -6.46
N LEU A 201 2.93 22.48 -5.88
CA LEU A 201 3.49 21.32 -6.58
C LEU A 201 2.63 20.92 -7.76
N LYS A 202 1.30 20.89 -7.59
CA LYS A 202 0.35 20.61 -8.67
C LYS A 202 0.38 21.68 -9.76
N ALA A 203 0.49 22.95 -9.38
CA ALA A 203 0.62 24.06 -10.33
C ALA A 203 1.93 23.99 -11.12
N MET A 204 3.06 23.76 -10.44
CA MET A 204 4.38 23.58 -11.05
C MET A 204 4.40 22.38 -11.99
N HIS A 205 3.80 21.24 -11.62
CA HIS A 205 3.68 20.07 -12.49
C HIS A 205 2.96 20.43 -13.79
N LYS A 206 1.82 21.13 -13.69
CA LYS A 206 1.02 21.56 -14.83
C LYS A 206 1.76 22.56 -15.73
N GLU A 207 2.55 23.46 -15.15
CA GLU A 207 3.34 24.44 -15.91
C GLU A 207 4.53 23.78 -16.64
N LEU A 208 5.24 22.87 -15.97
CA LEU A 208 6.44 22.22 -16.53
C LEU A 208 6.12 21.11 -17.54
N GLY A 209 5.02 20.37 -17.34
CA GLY A 209 4.62 19.24 -18.19
C GLY A 209 5.63 18.07 -18.21
N ILE A 210 6.50 17.99 -17.19
CA ILE A 210 7.43 16.88 -16.99
C ILE A 210 6.80 15.82 -16.08
N THR A 211 7.34 14.61 -16.07
CA THR A 211 6.78 13.50 -15.28
C THR A 211 7.21 13.62 -13.83
N PHE A 212 6.29 13.47 -12.88
CA PHE A 212 6.59 13.47 -11.44
C PHE A 212 6.41 12.05 -10.88
N ILE A 213 7.38 11.58 -10.11
CA ILE A 213 7.23 10.38 -9.26
C ILE A 213 7.45 10.81 -7.82
N TYR A 214 6.40 10.72 -7.03
CA TYR A 214 6.30 11.22 -5.67
C TYR A 214 6.18 10.05 -4.70
N VAL A 215 6.84 10.12 -3.56
CA VAL A 215 6.72 9.13 -2.48
C VAL A 215 6.22 9.85 -1.24
N THR A 216 5.18 9.30 -0.62
CA THR A 216 4.66 9.77 0.65
C THR A 216 4.01 8.65 1.45
N HIS A 217 3.81 8.90 2.73
CA HIS A 217 2.94 8.13 3.62
C HIS A 217 1.63 8.87 3.93
N ASP A 218 1.47 10.11 3.47
CA ASP A 218 0.27 10.93 3.67
C ASP A 218 -0.74 10.67 2.54
N GLN A 219 -1.93 10.20 2.91
CA GLN A 219 -2.98 9.85 1.95
C GLN A 219 -3.58 11.09 1.26
N GLU A 220 -3.76 12.19 2.00
CA GLU A 220 -4.33 13.45 1.47
C GLU A 220 -3.42 13.99 0.34
N GLU A 221 -2.10 13.90 0.52
CA GLU A 221 -1.11 14.23 -0.51
C GLU A 221 -1.30 13.42 -1.78
N ALA A 222 -1.39 12.10 -1.66
CA ALA A 222 -1.52 11.19 -2.79
C ALA A 222 -2.83 11.41 -3.55
N LEU A 223 -3.95 11.55 -2.83
CA LEU A 223 -5.27 11.69 -3.45
C LEU A 223 -5.47 13.07 -4.11
N THR A 224 -4.84 14.13 -3.58
CA THR A 224 -5.06 15.49 -4.07
C THR A 224 -4.19 15.85 -5.28
N MET A 225 -2.95 15.34 -5.34
CA MET A 225 -1.95 15.79 -6.32
C MET A 225 -1.82 14.88 -7.54
N SER A 226 -2.13 13.59 -7.39
CA SER A 226 -1.71 12.57 -8.36
C SER A 226 -2.71 12.39 -9.50
N ASP A 227 -2.19 12.08 -10.68
CA ASP A 227 -2.97 11.51 -11.76
C ASP A 227 -3.13 9.98 -11.56
N LYS A 228 -2.13 9.35 -10.94
CA LYS A 228 -2.08 7.92 -10.64
C LYS A 228 -1.45 7.67 -9.28
N VAL A 229 -2.07 6.80 -8.49
CA VAL A 229 -1.59 6.35 -7.18
C VAL A 229 -1.22 4.87 -7.28
N VAL A 230 -0.08 4.52 -6.71
CA VAL A 230 0.41 3.13 -6.55
C VAL A 230 0.42 2.84 -5.07
N VAL A 231 -0.53 2.04 -4.62
CA VAL A 231 -0.61 1.59 -3.22
C VAL A 231 0.29 0.37 -3.05
N MET A 232 1.20 0.42 -2.09
CA MET A 232 2.19 -0.62 -1.82
C MET A 232 2.06 -1.16 -0.40
N SER A 233 2.19 -2.49 -0.27
CA SER A 233 2.34 -3.18 1.00
C SER A 233 3.32 -4.35 0.81
N ASP A 234 4.16 -4.61 1.82
CA ASP A 234 5.11 -5.72 1.82
C ASP A 234 5.97 -5.86 0.56
N GLY A 235 6.43 -4.72 0.03
CA GLY A 235 7.27 -4.70 -1.17
C GLY A 235 6.52 -4.98 -2.48
N MET A 236 5.21 -5.23 -2.42
CA MET A 236 4.34 -5.50 -3.57
C MET A 236 3.38 -4.34 -3.84
N ILE A 237 2.89 -4.27 -5.07
CA ILE A 237 1.82 -3.35 -5.45
C ILE A 237 0.48 -4.01 -5.11
N GLN A 238 -0.32 -3.33 -4.30
CA GLN A 238 -1.68 -3.76 -3.94
C GLN A 238 -2.70 -3.27 -4.96
N GLN A 239 -2.58 -2.02 -5.40
CA GLN A 239 -3.46 -1.43 -6.40
C GLN A 239 -2.78 -0.27 -7.13
N ILE A 240 -3.13 -0.10 -8.41
CA ILE A 240 -2.78 1.08 -9.21
C ILE A 240 -4.08 1.63 -9.77
N GLY A 241 -4.32 2.92 -9.58
CA GLY A 241 -5.52 3.58 -10.08
C GLY A 241 -5.42 5.10 -9.99
N THR A 242 -6.46 5.77 -10.45
CA THR A 242 -6.67 7.19 -10.16
C THR A 242 -7.01 7.38 -8.67
N PRO A 243 -6.85 8.59 -8.10
CA PRO A 243 -7.29 8.85 -6.72
C PRO A 243 -8.73 8.43 -6.42
N GLU A 244 -9.65 8.65 -7.37
CA GLU A 244 -11.06 8.29 -7.20
C GLU A 244 -11.25 6.77 -7.22
N GLU A 245 -10.58 6.04 -8.13
CA GLU A 245 -10.62 4.57 -8.16
C GLU A 245 -10.03 3.96 -6.87
N ILE A 246 -8.91 4.48 -6.37
CA ILE A 246 -8.30 3.99 -5.13
C ILE A 246 -9.21 4.23 -3.90
N TYR A 247 -9.95 5.33 -3.88
CA TYR A 247 -10.85 5.66 -2.78
C TYR A 247 -12.19 4.91 -2.84
N ASN A 248 -12.84 4.93 -4.00
CA ASN A 248 -14.21 4.42 -4.18
C ASN A 248 -14.26 2.94 -4.53
N GLU A 249 -13.24 2.41 -5.21
CA GLU A 249 -13.21 1.03 -5.73
C GLU A 249 -11.93 0.29 -5.28
N PRO A 250 -11.73 0.10 -3.95
CA PRO A 250 -10.57 -0.63 -3.45
C PRO A 250 -10.62 -2.12 -3.84
N ASN A 251 -9.54 -2.64 -4.41
CA ASN A 251 -9.47 -4.04 -4.86
C ASN A 251 -9.28 -5.04 -3.73
N THR A 252 -8.72 -4.58 -2.60
CA THR A 252 -8.44 -5.42 -1.43
C THR A 252 -8.88 -4.71 -0.16
N VAL A 253 -9.17 -5.50 0.88
CA VAL A 253 -9.55 -4.97 2.20
C VAL A 253 -8.43 -4.10 2.77
N PHE A 254 -7.17 -4.48 2.53
CA PHE A 254 -6.01 -3.64 2.87
C PHE A 254 -6.11 -2.25 2.25
N VAL A 255 -6.43 -2.11 0.96
CA VAL A 255 -6.53 -0.78 0.33
C VAL A 255 -7.73 0.00 0.90
N ALA A 256 -8.85 -0.68 1.17
CA ALA A 256 -10.04 -0.08 1.76
C ALA A 256 -9.79 0.48 3.16
N ASP A 257 -9.07 -0.26 4.00
CA ASP A 257 -8.68 0.12 5.37
C ASP A 257 -7.56 1.17 5.38
N PHE A 258 -6.58 1.00 4.50
CA PHE A 258 -5.40 1.86 4.44
C PHE A 258 -5.68 3.23 3.80
N ILE A 259 -6.73 3.37 2.96
CA ILE A 259 -7.07 4.64 2.30
C ILE A 259 -8.37 5.18 2.88
N GLY A 260 -8.31 6.33 3.54
CA GLY A 260 -9.45 6.95 4.20
C GLY A 260 -9.86 6.22 5.48
N GLU A 261 -11.05 6.56 5.98
CA GLU A 261 -11.73 5.75 7.01
C GLU A 261 -12.75 4.85 6.32
N SER A 262 -12.93 3.64 6.82
CA SER A 262 -13.89 2.65 6.29
C SER A 262 -14.58 1.94 7.43
N ASN A 263 -15.87 1.68 7.25
CA ASN A 263 -16.53 0.59 7.94
C ASN A 263 -16.38 -0.67 7.09
N ILE A 264 -15.89 -1.75 7.68
CA ILE A 264 -15.71 -3.04 6.99
C ILE A 264 -16.53 -4.06 7.76
N PHE A 265 -17.40 -4.80 7.05
CA PHE A 265 -18.29 -5.78 7.65
C PHE A 265 -18.24 -7.11 6.91
N ASP A 266 -18.37 -8.21 7.65
CA ASP A 266 -18.64 -9.50 7.05
C ASP A 266 -20.03 -9.50 6.38
N GLY A 267 -20.06 -9.93 5.12
CA GLY A 267 -21.28 -9.98 4.32
C GLY A 267 -21.44 -11.25 3.51
N ARG A 268 -22.63 -11.39 2.93
CA ARG A 268 -22.94 -12.47 2.00
C ARG A 268 -23.84 -12.00 0.87
N MET A 269 -23.51 -12.38 -0.37
CA MET A 269 -24.37 -12.11 -1.52
C MET A 269 -25.68 -12.90 -1.42
N THR A 270 -26.82 -12.23 -1.37
CA THR A 270 -28.15 -12.86 -1.26
C THR A 270 -28.91 -12.91 -2.59
N GLY A 271 -28.44 -12.15 -3.58
CA GLY A 271 -29.01 -12.14 -4.92
C GLY A 271 -28.11 -11.36 -5.88
N LYS A 272 -28.64 -11.10 -7.08
CA LYS A 272 -27.97 -10.24 -8.05
C LYS A 272 -27.89 -8.82 -7.51
N CYS A 273 -26.67 -8.25 -7.44
CA CYS A 273 -26.44 -6.90 -6.93
C CYS A 273 -27.08 -6.67 -5.54
N LYS A 274 -27.07 -7.70 -4.69
CA LYS A 274 -27.66 -7.69 -3.35
C LYS A 274 -26.77 -8.38 -2.35
N VAL A 275 -26.47 -7.68 -1.27
CA VAL A 275 -25.59 -8.15 -0.20
C VAL A 275 -26.28 -8.01 1.16
N ARG A 276 -26.06 -8.97 2.04
CA ARG A 276 -26.53 -8.95 3.43
C ARG A 276 -25.37 -8.74 4.38
N PHE A 277 -25.47 -7.73 5.22
CA PHE A 277 -24.55 -7.41 6.31
C PHE A 277 -25.30 -6.62 7.40
N CYS A 278 -24.74 -6.53 8.62
CA CYS A 278 -25.39 -5.89 9.78
C CYS A 278 -26.87 -6.30 10.00
N GLY A 279 -27.22 -7.54 9.66
CA GLY A 279 -28.58 -8.09 9.82
C GLY A 279 -29.62 -7.66 8.77
N ALA A 280 -29.26 -6.90 7.73
CA ALA A 280 -30.18 -6.42 6.69
C ALA A 280 -29.67 -6.69 5.27
N ASP A 281 -30.59 -6.74 4.28
CA ASP A 281 -30.25 -6.82 2.85
C ASP A 281 -30.19 -5.43 2.24
N PHE A 282 -29.15 -5.16 1.47
CA PHE A 282 -28.94 -3.93 0.73
C PHE A 282 -28.77 -4.21 -0.77
N ASP A 283 -29.24 -3.28 -1.60
CA ASP A 283 -28.89 -3.24 -3.01
C ASP A 283 -27.47 -2.64 -3.13
N CYS A 284 -26.60 -3.21 -3.95
CA CYS A 284 -25.25 -2.69 -4.25
C CYS A 284 -25.02 -2.63 -5.77
N LEU A 285 -23.89 -2.09 -6.23
CA LEU A 285 -23.55 -2.09 -7.66
C LEU A 285 -22.78 -3.34 -8.10
N ASP A 286 -22.02 -3.96 -7.19
CA ASP A 286 -21.20 -5.13 -7.48
C ASP A 286 -22.03 -6.41 -7.63
N ASP A 287 -21.71 -7.21 -8.64
CA ASP A 287 -22.36 -8.50 -8.90
C ASP A 287 -21.36 -9.65 -8.75
N MET A 288 -21.58 -10.47 -7.71
CA MET A 288 -20.80 -11.66 -7.40
C MET A 288 -21.72 -12.88 -7.28
N ALA A 289 -21.13 -14.07 -7.20
CA ALA A 289 -21.89 -15.31 -7.10
C ALA A 289 -22.81 -15.31 -5.86
N VAL A 290 -24.08 -15.66 -6.05
CA VAL A 290 -25.05 -15.76 -4.95
C VAL A 290 -24.54 -16.77 -3.92
N GLY A 291 -24.51 -16.34 -2.66
CA GLY A 291 -24.01 -17.12 -1.54
C GLY A 291 -22.52 -16.93 -1.25
N ALA A 292 -21.77 -16.21 -2.09
CA ALA A 292 -20.38 -15.84 -1.83
C ALA A 292 -20.28 -15.03 -0.53
N LYS A 293 -19.29 -15.37 0.29
CA LYS A 293 -18.88 -14.55 1.43
C LYS A 293 -18.03 -13.40 0.93
N VAL A 294 -18.28 -12.21 1.47
CA VAL A 294 -17.68 -10.97 0.99
C VAL A 294 -17.38 -10.07 2.17
N ASP A 295 -16.37 -9.22 2.02
CA ASP A 295 -16.16 -8.06 2.88
C ASP A 295 -16.91 -6.87 2.26
N VAL A 296 -17.76 -6.24 3.06
CA VAL A 296 -18.54 -5.07 2.66
C VAL A 296 -17.86 -3.83 3.20
N VAL A 297 -17.45 -2.95 2.31
CA VAL A 297 -16.79 -1.68 2.63
C VAL A 297 -17.78 -0.55 2.43
N VAL A 298 -17.94 0.27 3.47
CA VAL A 298 -18.83 1.43 3.49
C VAL A 298 -18.09 2.62 4.09
N ARG A 299 -17.98 3.73 3.35
CA ARG A 299 -17.34 4.94 3.88
C ARG A 299 -18.22 5.59 4.95
N PRO A 300 -17.66 6.09 6.06
CA PRO A 300 -18.44 6.74 7.11
C PRO A 300 -19.33 7.89 6.62
N GLU A 301 -18.91 8.63 5.60
CA GLU A 301 -19.66 9.71 4.98
C GLU A 301 -20.84 9.25 4.11
N ASP A 302 -20.84 7.99 3.66
CA ASP A 302 -21.93 7.39 2.86
C ASP A 302 -23.08 6.86 3.75
N VAL A 303 -22.85 6.75 5.07
CA VAL A 303 -23.87 6.32 6.02
C VAL A 303 -24.87 7.46 6.28
N ILE A 304 -26.10 7.31 5.78
CA ILE A 304 -27.16 8.31 5.93
C ILE A 304 -27.93 8.07 7.23
N MET A 305 -27.77 9.00 8.18
CA MET A 305 -28.57 9.03 9.41
C MET A 305 -30.02 9.45 9.15
N THR A 306 -30.97 8.65 9.62
CA THR A 306 -32.43 8.82 9.47
C THR A 306 -33.14 8.59 10.81
N SER A 307 -34.48 8.73 10.84
CA SER A 307 -35.25 8.27 12.00
C SER A 307 -35.27 6.75 12.04
N LYS A 308 -35.48 6.18 13.23
CA LYS A 308 -35.50 4.72 13.43
C LYS A 308 -36.44 3.98 12.47
N GLU A 309 -37.59 4.59 12.13
CA GLU A 309 -38.61 3.99 11.28
C GLU A 309 -38.26 4.00 9.78
N GLU A 310 -37.34 4.88 9.37
CA GLU A 310 -36.92 5.07 7.99
C GLU A 310 -35.59 4.36 7.68
N GLY A 311 -34.86 3.92 8.72
CA GLY A 311 -33.60 3.20 8.61
C GLY A 311 -33.75 1.77 8.11
N THR A 312 -32.82 1.33 7.26
CA THR A 312 -32.69 -0.09 6.89
C THR A 312 -32.06 -0.89 8.03
N VAL A 313 -31.12 -0.26 8.74
CA VAL A 313 -30.51 -0.77 9.98
C VAL A 313 -30.75 0.27 11.08
N THR A 314 -30.83 -0.19 12.33
CA THR A 314 -31.05 0.68 13.49
C THR A 314 -29.98 0.44 14.54
N GLY A 315 -29.59 1.47 15.28
CA GLY A 315 -28.60 1.32 16.34
C GLY A 315 -28.66 2.44 17.38
N VAL A 316 -27.90 2.27 18.45
CA VAL A 316 -27.81 3.23 19.56
C VAL A 316 -26.51 4.01 19.44
N VAL A 317 -26.61 5.33 19.51
CA VAL A 317 -25.43 6.20 19.46
C VAL A 317 -24.63 6.07 20.75
N THR A 318 -23.36 5.67 20.66
CA THR A 318 -22.46 5.49 21.81
C THR A 318 -21.45 6.62 21.95
N SER A 319 -21.04 7.23 20.84
CA SER A 319 -20.08 8.33 20.83
C SER A 319 -20.45 9.39 19.79
N VAL A 320 -20.17 10.66 20.12
CA VAL A 320 -20.33 11.81 19.22
C VAL A 320 -19.17 12.76 19.43
N ILE A 321 -18.31 12.90 18.43
CA ILE A 321 -17.10 13.73 18.48
C ILE A 321 -17.17 14.78 17.37
N PHE A 322 -17.00 16.05 17.72
CA PHE A 322 -16.92 17.13 16.72
C PHE A 322 -15.50 17.25 16.17
N LYS A 323 -15.29 16.96 14.89
CA LYS A 323 -13.99 17.01 14.19
C LYS A 323 -13.80 18.33 13.41
N GLY A 324 -14.65 19.33 13.63
CA GLY A 324 -14.54 20.68 13.07
C GLY A 324 -15.48 20.93 11.89
N MET A 325 -15.37 20.17 10.80
CA MET A 325 -16.28 20.29 9.63
C MET A 325 -17.46 19.32 9.69
N HIS A 326 -17.30 18.21 10.41
CA HIS A 326 -18.31 17.16 10.61
C HIS A 326 -18.26 16.64 12.05
N TYR A 327 -19.23 15.81 12.38
CA TYR A 327 -19.28 14.95 13.55
C TYR A 327 -18.92 13.53 13.14
N GLU A 328 -18.05 12.91 13.91
CA GLU A 328 -17.85 11.47 13.91
C GLU A 328 -18.77 10.89 14.97
N ILE A 329 -19.65 9.98 14.55
CA ILE A 329 -20.70 9.40 15.36
C ILE A 329 -20.50 7.89 15.32
N ILE A 330 -20.38 7.27 16.49
CA ILE A 330 -20.28 5.82 16.61
C ILE A 330 -21.63 5.28 17.05
N VAL A 331 -22.11 4.25 16.34
CA VAL A 331 -23.43 3.64 16.53
C VAL A 331 -23.26 2.13 16.68
N GLU A 332 -23.75 1.58 17.78
CA GLU A 332 -23.83 0.13 17.97
C GLU A 332 -25.14 -0.41 17.38
N SER A 333 -25.03 -1.34 16.45
CA SER A 333 -26.15 -2.05 15.81
C SER A 333 -26.00 -3.56 15.96
N GLY A 334 -26.67 -4.11 16.97
CA GLY A 334 -26.42 -5.50 17.38
C GLY A 334 -25.01 -5.64 17.91
N ASP A 335 -24.23 -6.53 17.30
CA ASP A 335 -22.82 -6.74 17.65
C ASP A 335 -21.86 -5.84 16.83
N ASN A 336 -22.37 -5.09 15.84
CA ASN A 336 -21.54 -4.28 14.95
C ASN A 336 -21.45 -2.83 15.42
N GLU A 337 -20.25 -2.27 15.39
CA GLU A 337 -19.95 -0.85 15.49
C GLU A 337 -19.96 -0.21 14.09
N ILE A 338 -20.70 0.88 13.93
CA ILE A 338 -20.81 1.64 12.68
C ILE A 338 -20.38 3.08 12.95
N VAL A 339 -19.36 3.53 12.23
CA VAL A 339 -18.86 4.91 12.24
C VAL A 339 -19.55 5.71 11.14
N ILE A 340 -20.07 6.88 11.51
CA ILE A 340 -20.76 7.81 10.62
C ILE A 340 -20.05 9.16 10.66
N GLN A 341 -19.75 9.72 9.49
CA GLN A 341 -19.31 11.11 9.35
C GLN A 341 -20.46 11.97 8.83
N SER A 342 -20.96 12.89 9.65
CA SER A 342 -22.10 13.74 9.28
C SER A 342 -21.93 15.19 9.67
N THR A 343 -22.44 16.12 8.87
CA THR A 343 -22.54 17.54 9.26
C THR A 343 -23.64 17.80 10.30
N ARG A 344 -24.51 16.81 10.54
CA ARG A 344 -25.55 16.84 11.56
C ARG A 344 -25.09 16.05 12.78
N SER A 345 -25.47 16.52 13.96
CA SER A 345 -25.14 15.86 15.23
C SER A 345 -26.28 14.95 15.68
N ALA A 346 -25.94 13.93 16.47
CA ALA A 346 -26.86 13.11 17.25
C ALA A 346 -26.58 13.27 18.76
N LYS A 347 -27.36 12.64 19.63
CA LYS A 347 -27.01 12.55 21.05
C LYS A 347 -26.68 11.12 21.43
N VAL A 348 -25.69 10.98 22.30
CA VAL A 348 -25.37 9.69 22.92
C VAL A 348 -26.61 9.14 23.64
N GLY A 349 -26.93 7.88 23.37
CA GLY A 349 -28.13 7.18 23.84
C GLY A 349 -29.36 7.33 22.94
N ASP A 350 -29.31 8.17 21.88
CA ASP A 350 -30.38 8.19 20.89
C ASP A 350 -30.36 6.88 20.08
N GLU A 351 -31.55 6.37 19.75
CA GLU A 351 -31.71 5.27 18.81
C GLU A 351 -32.06 5.85 17.43
N ILE A 352 -31.22 5.59 16.44
CA ILE A 352 -31.33 6.17 15.09
C ILE A 352 -31.44 5.09 14.01
N GLY A 353 -31.98 5.48 12.86
CA GLY A 353 -31.97 4.67 11.64
C GLY A 353 -30.76 5.02 10.77
N MET A 354 -30.29 4.05 10.01
CA MET A 354 -29.18 4.19 9.06
C MET A 354 -29.60 3.60 7.70
N CYS A 355 -29.28 4.33 6.64
CA CYS A 355 -29.50 3.93 5.26
C CYS A 355 -28.21 4.12 4.45
N LEU A 356 -28.10 3.34 3.38
CA LEU A 356 -26.98 3.35 2.46
C LEU A 356 -27.51 3.42 1.03
N GLU A 357 -26.88 4.23 0.20
CA GLU A 357 -27.14 4.22 -1.24
C GLU A 357 -26.33 3.09 -1.90
N PRO A 358 -26.82 2.46 -2.99
CA PRO A 358 -26.17 1.29 -3.57
C PRO A 358 -24.73 1.51 -4.05
N ASP A 359 -24.38 2.75 -4.40
CA ASP A 359 -23.05 3.19 -4.83
C ASP A 359 -22.09 3.45 -3.66
N GLY A 360 -22.60 3.61 -2.43
CA GLY A 360 -21.81 3.68 -1.20
C GLY A 360 -21.49 2.33 -0.57
N ILE A 361 -21.82 1.23 -1.25
CA ILE A 361 -21.57 -0.15 -0.80
C ILE A 361 -20.64 -0.82 -1.80
N HIS A 362 -19.38 -0.98 -1.41
CA HIS A 362 -18.38 -1.70 -2.19
C HIS A 362 -18.20 -3.11 -1.65
N VAL A 363 -18.12 -4.09 -2.54
CA VAL A 363 -18.03 -5.50 -2.16
C VAL A 363 -16.71 -6.10 -2.63
N ILE A 364 -15.94 -6.64 -1.68
CA ILE A 364 -14.69 -7.33 -1.94
C ILE A 364 -14.90 -8.81 -1.65
N LEU A 365 -14.42 -9.70 -2.53
CA LEU A 365 -14.49 -11.13 -2.25
C LEU A 365 -13.66 -11.40 -0.99
N ALA A 366 -14.28 -12.02 0.02
CA ALA A 366 -13.57 -12.28 1.26
C ALA A 366 -12.36 -13.17 0.96
N GLU A 367 -11.16 -12.69 1.33
CA GLU A 367 -9.97 -13.53 1.36
C GLU A 367 -10.29 -14.75 2.23
N THR A 368 -9.83 -15.93 1.78
CA THR A 368 -10.38 -17.22 2.22
C THR A 368 -10.56 -17.28 3.73
N ASN A 369 -11.78 -17.61 4.19
CA ASN A 369 -12.13 -17.77 5.61
C ASN A 369 -11.42 -18.95 6.30
N HIS A 370 -10.47 -19.57 5.61
CA HIS A 370 -9.66 -20.65 6.10
C HIS A 370 -8.21 -20.36 5.75
N ASN A 371 -7.35 -20.68 6.70
CA ASN A 371 -5.93 -20.84 6.45
C ASN A 371 -5.71 -22.20 5.80
N ILE A 372 -4.99 -22.24 4.68
CA ILE A 372 -4.72 -23.47 3.94
C ILE A 372 -3.21 -23.65 3.80
N TYR A 373 -2.70 -24.76 4.30
CA TYR A 373 -1.28 -25.08 4.26
C TYR A 373 -1.02 -26.48 3.71
N GLU A 374 0.19 -26.67 3.18
CA GLU A 374 0.76 -28.01 3.07
C GLU A 374 1.31 -28.43 4.44
N GLY A 375 0.94 -29.62 4.90
CA GLY A 375 1.40 -30.17 6.17
C GLY A 375 1.96 -31.57 6.05
N GLU A 376 2.68 -32.00 7.09
CA GLU A 376 3.24 -33.35 7.21
C GLU A 376 2.84 -33.96 8.56
N LEU A 377 2.26 -35.16 8.53
CA LEU A 377 1.93 -35.89 9.75
C LEU A 377 3.19 -36.47 10.40
N THR A 378 3.25 -36.41 11.73
CA THR A 378 4.36 -36.95 12.51
C THR A 378 4.05 -38.35 13.05
N LYS A 379 5.05 -38.97 13.68
CA LYS A 379 4.91 -40.23 14.43
C LYS A 379 4.06 -40.11 15.70
N ASN A 380 3.79 -38.89 16.17
CA ASN A 380 3.02 -38.62 17.40
C ASN A 380 1.56 -38.27 17.08
N TYR A 381 1.09 -38.50 15.84
CA TYR A 381 -0.24 -38.11 15.36
C TYR A 381 -0.52 -36.60 15.46
N THR A 382 0.54 -35.79 15.43
CA THR A 382 0.49 -34.35 15.22
C THR A 382 0.71 -34.02 13.75
N VAL A 383 0.40 -32.79 13.34
CA VAL A 383 0.66 -32.28 12.00
C VAL A 383 1.59 -31.08 12.08
N LEU A 384 2.62 -31.06 11.23
CA LEU A 384 3.55 -29.94 11.05
C LEU A 384 3.07 -29.08 9.90
N PHE A 385 2.83 -27.80 10.15
CA PHE A 385 2.54 -26.78 9.14
C PHE A 385 2.76 -25.38 9.74
N ALA A 386 2.97 -24.36 8.89
CA ALA A 386 3.15 -22.96 9.31
C ALA A 386 4.12 -22.79 10.51
N ASP A 387 5.27 -23.45 10.46
CA ASP A 387 6.33 -23.45 11.49
C ASP A 387 5.94 -24.01 12.86
N GLY A 388 4.77 -24.62 12.98
CA GLY A 388 4.27 -25.21 14.22
C GLY A 388 4.01 -26.71 14.14
N GLU A 389 3.95 -27.33 15.32
CA GLU A 389 3.46 -28.70 15.51
C GLU A 389 2.14 -28.65 16.28
N TYR A 390 1.07 -29.16 15.68
CA TYR A 390 -0.27 -29.10 16.24
C TYR A 390 -0.86 -30.48 16.46
N GLU A 391 -1.56 -30.67 17.58
CA GLU A 391 -2.39 -31.84 17.78
C GLU A 391 -3.54 -31.85 16.77
N CYS A 392 -3.82 -33.00 16.15
CA CYS A 392 -4.91 -33.14 15.18
C CYS A 392 -5.66 -34.46 15.38
N ASP A 393 -6.86 -34.56 14.81
CA ASP A 393 -7.63 -35.80 14.81
C ASP A 393 -7.36 -36.61 13.54
N VAL A 394 -6.29 -37.41 13.57
CA VAL A 394 -5.88 -38.29 12.46
C VAL A 394 -6.93 -39.33 12.08
N THR A 395 -7.89 -39.64 12.95
CA THR A 395 -8.95 -40.62 12.65
C THR A 395 -9.92 -40.12 11.57
N ARG A 396 -10.05 -38.79 11.43
CA ARG A 396 -10.86 -38.15 10.38
C ARG A 396 -10.28 -38.40 8.98
N LEU A 397 -8.96 -38.58 8.89
CA LEU A 397 -8.26 -38.82 7.62
C LEU A 397 -8.48 -40.24 7.09
N TYR A 398 -8.70 -41.22 7.98
CA TYR A 398 -8.87 -42.63 7.65
C TYR A 398 -10.23 -43.15 8.16
N PRO A 399 -11.27 -43.16 7.32
CA PRO A 399 -12.61 -43.59 7.74
C PRO A 399 -12.62 -45.00 8.34
N GLY A 400 -13.17 -45.14 9.55
CA GLY A 400 -13.24 -46.42 10.27
C GLY A 400 -11.99 -46.78 11.08
N SER A 401 -10.97 -45.92 11.07
CA SER A 401 -9.82 -46.03 11.98
C SER A 401 -10.18 -45.61 13.41
N ARG A 402 -9.40 -46.10 14.38
CA ARG A 402 -9.49 -45.70 15.80
C ARG A 402 -8.12 -45.79 16.46
N ILE A 403 -7.94 -45.07 17.56
CA ILE A 403 -6.77 -45.23 18.43
C ILE A 403 -7.07 -46.36 19.41
N ASP A 404 -6.18 -47.35 19.49
CA ASP A 404 -6.32 -48.51 20.38
C ASP A 404 -5.81 -48.23 21.81
N GLU A 405 -5.85 -49.25 22.70
CA GLU A 405 -5.39 -49.15 24.09
C GLU A 405 -3.87 -48.87 24.23
N ASN A 406 -3.10 -49.04 23.15
CA ASN A 406 -1.65 -48.79 23.09
C ASN A 406 -1.32 -47.46 22.41
N GLU A 407 -2.29 -46.55 22.30
CA GLU A 407 -2.14 -45.25 21.62
C GLU A 407 -1.73 -45.38 20.14
N THR A 408 -2.08 -46.50 19.50
CA THR A 408 -1.73 -46.77 18.10
C THR A 408 -2.94 -46.58 17.19
N LEU A 409 -2.78 -45.86 16.08
CA LEU A 409 -3.82 -45.71 15.08
C LEU A 409 -3.99 -47.03 14.30
N VAL A 410 -5.17 -47.63 14.38
CA VAL A 410 -5.50 -48.88 13.70
C VAL A 410 -6.69 -48.71 12.76
N ASP A 411 -6.69 -49.44 11.65
CA ASP A 411 -7.83 -49.52 10.72
C ASP A 411 -9.00 -50.34 11.30
N ALA A 412 -10.08 -50.49 10.52
CA ALA A 412 -11.27 -51.25 10.91
C ALA A 412 -10.99 -52.75 11.16
N ASP A 413 -9.91 -53.28 10.59
CA ASP A 413 -9.46 -54.67 10.71
C ASP A 413 -8.41 -54.86 11.83
N GLY A 414 -7.95 -53.76 12.46
CA GLY A 414 -6.98 -53.75 13.55
C GLY A 414 -5.51 -53.69 13.10
N ASN A 415 -5.23 -53.34 11.83
CA ASN A 415 -3.86 -53.14 11.35
C ASN A 415 -3.38 -51.71 11.66
N GLU A 416 -2.12 -51.59 12.06
CA GLU A 416 -1.47 -50.29 12.33
C GLU A 416 -1.36 -49.42 11.07
N ILE A 417 -1.73 -48.15 11.20
CA ILE A 417 -1.61 -47.13 10.16
C ILE A 417 -0.42 -46.22 10.51
N TYR A 418 0.64 -46.30 9.72
CA TYR A 418 1.79 -45.39 9.85
C TYR A 418 1.50 -44.05 9.18
N THR A 419 1.42 -42.99 9.98
CA THR A 419 1.13 -41.62 9.49
C THR A 419 2.36 -40.76 9.29
N ALA A 420 3.51 -41.15 9.84
CA ALA A 420 4.73 -40.34 9.77
C ALA A 420 5.19 -40.09 8.32
N GLY A 421 5.35 -38.83 7.95
CA GLY A 421 5.77 -38.42 6.61
C GLY A 421 4.64 -38.34 5.58
N VAL A 422 3.38 -38.59 5.98
CA VAL A 422 2.24 -38.44 5.08
C VAL A 422 1.97 -36.95 4.87
N LYS A 423 2.02 -36.53 3.60
CA LYS A 423 1.67 -35.17 3.20
C LYS A 423 0.17 -34.98 3.15
N VAL A 424 -0.29 -33.92 3.79
CA VAL A 424 -1.70 -33.57 3.90
C VAL A 424 -1.91 -32.11 3.51
N THR A 425 -3.11 -31.79 3.06
CA THR A 425 -3.58 -30.40 3.04
C THR A 425 -4.27 -30.14 4.37
N VAL A 426 -3.86 -29.06 5.02
CA VAL A 426 -4.40 -28.61 6.31
C VAL A 426 -5.28 -27.40 6.05
N GLU A 427 -6.53 -27.46 6.49
CA GLU A 427 -7.47 -26.34 6.44
C GLU A 427 -7.91 -25.99 7.87
N VAL A 428 -7.76 -24.72 8.24
CA VAL A 428 -8.11 -24.21 9.58
C VAL A 428 -8.99 -22.98 9.45
N PRO A 429 -10.22 -22.98 9.98
CA PRO A 429 -11.07 -21.79 9.97
C PRO A 429 -10.40 -20.61 10.69
N VAL A 430 -10.36 -19.45 10.04
CA VAL A 430 -9.74 -18.22 10.59
C VAL A 430 -10.29 -17.88 11.97
N ALA A 431 -11.62 -17.97 12.13
CA ALA A 431 -12.31 -17.70 13.39
C ALA A 431 -12.00 -18.69 14.54
N SER A 432 -11.31 -19.81 14.26
CA SER A 432 -10.92 -20.78 15.28
C SER A 432 -9.51 -20.55 15.83
N VAL A 433 -8.69 -19.79 15.10
CA VAL A 433 -7.32 -19.47 15.48
C VAL A 433 -7.34 -18.33 16.50
N THR A 434 -6.56 -18.45 17.57
CA THR A 434 -6.38 -17.39 18.56
C THR A 434 -4.90 -17.12 18.81
N MET A 435 -4.59 -16.01 19.50
CA MET A 435 -3.21 -15.65 19.84
C MET A 435 -3.03 -15.33 21.33
N SER A 436 -1.77 -15.37 21.77
CA SER A 436 -1.37 -15.17 23.16
C SER A 436 -0.02 -14.45 23.25
N ASP A 437 0.17 -13.68 24.32
CA ASP A 437 1.46 -13.07 24.68
C ASP A 437 2.44 -14.09 25.31
N ASP A 438 1.94 -15.24 25.76
CA ASP A 438 2.76 -16.38 26.16
C ASP A 438 3.29 -17.12 24.93
N THR A 439 4.56 -16.87 24.59
CA THR A 439 5.31 -17.50 23.49
C THR A 439 5.38 -19.03 23.52
N THR A 440 4.94 -19.67 24.62
CA THR A 440 4.92 -21.14 24.75
C THR A 440 3.51 -21.76 24.69
N ALA A 441 2.48 -20.93 24.57
CA ALA A 441 1.08 -21.38 24.63
C ALA A 441 0.59 -22.02 23.33
N GLY A 442 1.18 -21.66 22.19
CA GLY A 442 0.77 -22.08 20.85
C GLY A 442 1.75 -23.03 20.16
N GLY A 443 1.41 -23.41 18.93
CA GLY A 443 2.24 -24.29 18.10
C GLY A 443 3.36 -23.56 17.36
N THR A 444 3.16 -22.27 17.05
CA THR A 444 4.14 -21.40 16.39
C THR A 444 4.08 -19.99 16.97
N CYS A 445 5.05 -19.15 16.62
CA CYS A 445 5.07 -17.73 16.95
C CYS A 445 5.32 -16.89 15.70
N GLY A 446 4.89 -15.64 15.73
CA GLY A 446 5.11 -14.70 14.64
C GLY A 446 4.88 -13.26 15.08
N HIS A 447 5.07 -12.34 14.12
CA HIS A 447 4.77 -10.93 14.31
C HIS A 447 3.45 -10.58 13.63
N ILE A 448 2.62 -9.78 14.31
CA ILE A 448 1.45 -9.16 13.67
C ILE A 448 1.93 -8.20 12.59
N ILE A 449 1.58 -8.47 11.33
CA ILE A 449 1.96 -7.63 10.18
C ILE A 449 0.81 -6.78 9.65
N SER A 450 -0.42 -7.15 9.99
CA SER A 450 -1.62 -6.41 9.61
C SER A 450 -2.73 -6.66 10.62
N LEU A 451 -3.52 -5.63 10.88
CA LEU A 451 -4.78 -5.72 11.62
C LEU A 451 -5.83 -4.85 10.94
N ILE A 452 -7.04 -5.38 10.79
CA ILE A 452 -8.17 -4.68 10.18
C ILE A 452 -9.39 -4.88 11.06
N TYR A 453 -10.06 -3.81 11.46
CA TYR A 453 -11.29 -3.91 12.24
C TYR A 453 -12.49 -4.18 11.34
N LYS A 454 -13.26 -5.22 11.67
CA LYS A 454 -14.43 -5.70 10.93
C LYS A 454 -15.74 -5.50 11.69
N GLY A 455 -15.96 -4.31 12.24
CA GLY A 455 -17.22 -3.93 12.88
C GLY A 455 -17.52 -4.60 14.22
N ASP A 456 -17.17 -5.87 14.45
CA ASP A 456 -17.38 -6.60 15.71
C ASP A 456 -16.09 -7.28 16.22
N HIS A 457 -15.11 -7.54 15.36
CA HIS A 457 -13.80 -8.12 15.70
C HIS A 457 -12.67 -7.53 14.85
N TYR A 458 -11.42 -7.83 15.20
CA TYR A 458 -10.26 -7.55 14.36
C TYR A 458 -9.83 -8.80 13.59
N HIS A 459 -9.57 -8.63 12.30
CA HIS A 459 -8.87 -9.60 11.48
C HIS A 459 -7.38 -9.30 11.51
N TYR A 460 -6.57 -10.27 11.93
CA TYR A 460 -5.12 -10.16 12.02
C TYR A 460 -4.44 -11.08 11.02
N ILE A 461 -3.30 -10.63 10.51
CA ILE A 461 -2.34 -11.47 9.80
C ILE A 461 -1.07 -11.52 10.64
N VAL A 462 -0.67 -12.73 11.02
CA VAL A 462 0.56 -12.99 11.77
C VAL A 462 1.53 -13.74 10.87
N ARG A 463 2.70 -13.15 10.63
CA ARG A 463 3.76 -13.75 9.82
C ARG A 463 4.77 -14.47 10.71
N THR A 464 5.00 -15.75 10.43
CA THR A 464 5.97 -16.58 11.14
C THR A 464 7.42 -16.29 10.71
N GLU A 465 8.40 -16.94 11.34
CA GLU A 465 9.82 -16.79 11.00
C GLU A 465 10.14 -17.23 9.56
N ASN A 466 9.47 -18.25 9.03
CA ASN A 466 9.66 -18.71 7.65
C ASN A 466 8.68 -18.07 6.64
N GLU A 467 8.17 -16.86 6.95
CA GLU A 467 7.33 -16.06 6.06
C GLU A 467 5.96 -16.69 5.70
N GLU A 468 5.42 -17.56 6.57
CA GLU A 468 4.05 -18.07 6.44
C GLU A 468 3.06 -17.12 7.12
N ASP A 469 1.97 -16.77 6.42
CA ASP A 469 0.96 -15.83 6.89
C ASP A 469 -0.25 -16.57 7.48
N ILE A 470 -0.51 -16.34 8.77
CA ILE A 470 -1.63 -16.93 9.50
C ILE A 470 -2.68 -15.86 9.77
N HIS A 471 -3.88 -16.07 9.23
CA HIS A 471 -5.05 -15.22 9.43
C HIS A 471 -5.84 -15.68 10.66
N LEU A 472 -6.25 -14.74 11.52
CA LEU A 472 -7.10 -15.02 12.68
C LEU A 472 -8.03 -13.86 13.05
N HIS A 473 -9.06 -14.14 13.83
CA HIS A 473 -9.96 -13.12 14.39
C HIS A 473 -9.76 -13.00 15.91
N ASP A 474 -9.74 -11.78 16.44
CA ASP A 474 -9.74 -11.52 17.89
C ASP A 474 -10.56 -10.26 18.19
N GLU A 475 -11.31 -10.26 19.30
CA GLU A 475 -12.09 -9.10 19.76
C GLU A 475 -11.18 -8.05 20.43
N TYR A 476 -10.00 -8.46 20.91
CA TYR A 476 -9.04 -7.59 21.56
C TYR A 476 -8.12 -6.90 20.55
N LEU A 477 -7.79 -5.64 20.84
CA LEU A 477 -6.82 -4.86 20.08
C LEU A 477 -5.39 -5.24 20.46
N TRP A 478 -4.65 -5.74 19.48
CA TRP A 478 -3.20 -5.93 19.49
C TRP A 478 -2.53 -4.87 18.60
N ASN A 479 -1.21 -4.69 18.68
CA ASN A 479 -0.50 -3.74 17.82
C ASN A 479 0.27 -4.44 16.71
N GLU A 480 0.39 -3.79 15.55
CA GLU A 480 1.35 -4.21 14.52
C GLU A 480 2.78 -4.27 15.10
N GLY A 481 3.48 -5.35 14.79
CA GLY A 481 4.81 -5.66 15.28
C GLY A 481 4.85 -6.45 16.60
N ASP A 482 3.73 -6.59 17.31
CA ASP A 482 3.68 -7.44 18.50
C ASP A 482 4.05 -8.88 18.15
N TYR A 483 4.88 -9.50 19.00
CA TYR A 483 5.31 -10.89 18.84
C TYR A 483 4.38 -11.79 19.66
N VAL A 484 3.65 -12.67 18.97
CA VAL A 484 2.56 -13.45 19.55
C VAL A 484 2.72 -14.94 19.26
N SER A 485 2.18 -15.77 20.15
CA SER A 485 2.05 -17.21 19.93
C SER A 485 0.69 -17.53 19.33
N ILE A 486 0.65 -18.40 18.33
CA ILE A 486 -0.57 -18.80 17.63
C ILE A 486 -1.09 -20.14 18.15
N ILE A 487 -2.33 -20.12 18.63
CA ILE A 487 -3.03 -21.25 19.20
C ILE A 487 -4.09 -21.72 18.19
N ILE A 488 -3.93 -22.95 17.72
CA ILE A 488 -4.90 -23.60 16.83
C ILE A 488 -5.54 -24.78 17.58
N PRO A 489 -6.85 -24.74 17.86
CA PRO A 489 -7.53 -25.83 18.54
C PRO A 489 -7.52 -27.11 17.71
N LYS A 490 -7.16 -28.25 18.33
CA LYS A 490 -7.13 -29.57 17.70
C LYS A 490 -8.37 -29.90 16.86
N ASP A 491 -9.55 -29.61 17.38
CA ASP A 491 -10.82 -30.00 16.74
C ASP A 491 -11.16 -29.19 15.49
N SER A 492 -10.49 -28.04 15.30
CA SER A 492 -10.67 -27.11 14.17
C SER A 492 -9.81 -27.46 12.95
N ILE A 493 -8.81 -28.32 13.12
CA ILE A 493 -7.91 -28.72 12.04
C ILE A 493 -8.61 -29.75 11.17
N GLU A 494 -8.88 -29.39 9.93
CA GLU A 494 -9.38 -30.29 8.90
C GLU A 494 -8.23 -30.78 8.04
N LEU A 495 -8.14 -32.11 7.88
CA LEU A 495 -7.08 -32.76 7.13
C LEU A 495 -7.65 -33.47 5.92
N SER A 496 -6.99 -33.30 4.78
CA SER A 496 -7.25 -34.10 3.59
C SER A 496 -5.95 -34.68 3.03
N LEU A 497 -6.03 -35.90 2.50
CA LEU A 497 -4.89 -36.51 1.81
C LEU A 497 -4.62 -35.72 0.54
N ARG A 498 -3.36 -35.39 0.30
CA ARG A 498 -2.95 -34.73 -0.94
C ARG A 498 -3.23 -35.69 -2.10
N GLU A 499 -4.08 -35.30 -3.05
CA GLU A 499 -4.21 -36.03 -4.31
C GLU A 499 -2.91 -35.81 -5.11
N ASP A 500 -2.16 -36.90 -5.36
CA ASP A 500 -1.04 -36.88 -6.28
C ASP A 500 -1.58 -36.60 -7.70
N ASN A 501 -1.45 -35.36 -8.17
CA ASN A 501 -1.66 -34.98 -9.58
C ASN A 501 -0.41 -35.24 -10.42
#